data_AF-A0A1H6L675-F1
#
_entry.id   AF-A0A1H6L675-F1
#
_cell.length_a   1.000
_cell.length_b   1.000
_cell.length_c   1.000
_cell.angle_alpha   90.00
_cell.angle_beta   90.00
_cell.angle_gamma   90.00
#
_symmetry.space_group_name_H-M   'P 1'
#
loop_
_entity.id
_entity.type
_entity.pdbx_description
1 polymer ?
#
loop_
_entity_poly.entity_id
_entity_poly.type
_entity_poly.pdbx_seq_one_letter_code
_entity_poly.pdbx_strand_id
1 'polypeptide(L)'
;MKGVNPTILTWAREQSGFSLNDIATHFKKEPQFIRDWENGISSPSFPQLEKLANKYKRPTALFFFPEPPEEMLISQSFRTLPEQEESYIQPSLRHGNANELV
;
A
#
# COMPACT_ATOMS: atom_id res chain seq x y z
N MET A 1 6.41 29.52 -0.91
CA MET A 1 7.33 28.37 -0.70
C MET A 1 6.55 27.13 -1.07
N LYS A 2 7.08 26.27 -1.95
CA LYS A 2 6.39 25.04 -2.37
C LYS A 2 6.35 24.07 -1.19
N GLY A 3 5.30 24.15 -0.38
CA GLY A 3 5.01 23.20 0.69
C GLY A 3 4.55 21.86 0.12
N VAL A 4 4.32 20.90 1.01
CA VAL A 4 3.70 19.62 0.65
C VAL A 4 2.24 19.84 0.25
N ASN A 5 1.72 18.96 -0.58
CA ASN A 5 0.35 19.08 -1.07
C ASN A 5 -0.65 18.64 0.02
N PRO A 6 -1.54 19.54 0.51
CA PRO A 6 -2.51 19.22 1.56
C PRO A 6 -3.49 18.12 1.13
N THR A 7 -3.88 18.08 -0.15
CA THR A 7 -4.76 17.05 -0.70
C THR A 7 -4.12 15.66 -0.61
N ILE A 8 -2.80 15.58 -0.84
CA ILE A 8 -2.07 14.32 -0.69
C ILE A 8 -1.96 13.90 0.79
N LEU A 9 -1.80 14.86 1.71
CA LEU A 9 -1.76 14.55 3.14
C LEU A 9 -3.07 13.91 3.63
N THR A 10 -4.21 14.52 3.27
CA THR A 10 -5.54 13.98 3.58
C THR A 10 -5.72 12.60 2.96
N TRP A 11 -5.45 12.48 1.65
CA TRP A 11 -5.57 11.21 0.94
C TRP A 11 -4.70 10.11 1.58
N ALA A 12 -3.44 10.41 1.88
CA ALA A 12 -2.51 9.44 2.47
C ALA A 12 -2.99 8.95 3.84
N ARG A 13 -3.53 9.86 4.67
CA ARG A 13 -4.11 9.50 5.97
C ARG A 13 -5.30 8.57 5.80
N GLU A 14 -6.23 8.92 4.92
CA GLU A 14 -7.46 8.16 4.68
C GLU A 14 -7.19 6.78 4.10
N GLN A 15 -6.31 6.68 3.10
CA GLN A 15 -5.93 5.40 2.50
C GLN A 15 -5.16 4.51 3.49
N SER A 16 -4.42 5.11 4.42
CA SER A 16 -3.76 4.35 5.48
C SER A 16 -4.68 4.02 6.66
N GLY A 17 -5.97 4.42 6.62
CA GLY A 17 -6.98 4.06 7.61
C GLY A 17 -6.82 4.75 8.96
N PHE A 18 -6.10 5.88 9.03
CA PHE A 18 -5.89 6.61 10.29
C PHE A 18 -6.89 7.76 10.47
N SER A 19 -7.38 7.95 11.68
CA SER A 19 -8.13 9.16 12.03
C SER A 19 -7.18 10.32 12.32
N LEU A 20 -7.72 11.56 12.31
CA LEU A 20 -6.96 12.74 12.72
C LEU A 20 -6.39 12.58 14.14
N ASN A 21 -7.16 11.96 15.04
CA ASN A 21 -6.76 11.78 16.44
C ASN A 21 -5.61 10.78 16.61
N ASP A 22 -5.57 9.73 15.79
CA ASP A 22 -4.47 8.76 15.81
C ASP A 22 -3.13 9.42 15.48
N ILE A 23 -3.14 10.34 14.51
CA ILE A 23 -1.95 11.06 14.07
C ILE A 23 -1.59 12.16 15.08
N ALA A 24 -2.58 12.90 15.57
CA ALA A 24 -2.39 13.88 16.62
C ALA A 24 -1.71 13.27 17.87
N THR A 25 -2.21 12.12 18.32
CA THR A 25 -1.63 11.35 19.43
C THR A 25 -0.19 10.92 19.12
N HIS A 26 0.09 10.47 17.90
CA HIS A 26 1.44 10.09 17.49
C HIS A 26 2.45 11.25 17.57
N PHE A 27 2.00 12.47 17.23
CA PHE A 27 2.82 13.68 17.31
C PHE A 27 2.78 14.38 18.68
N LYS A 28 1.96 13.89 19.63
CA LYS A 28 1.66 14.57 20.90
C LYS A 28 1.18 16.01 20.68
N LYS A 29 0.27 16.18 19.72
CA LYS A 29 -0.32 17.46 19.31
C LYS A 29 -1.84 17.35 19.34
N GLU A 30 -2.50 18.50 19.30
CA GLU A 30 -3.95 18.56 19.13
C GLU A 30 -4.35 18.14 17.70
N PRO A 31 -5.52 17.48 17.51
CA PRO A 31 -6.03 17.13 16.18
C PRO A 31 -6.16 18.32 15.22
N GLN A 32 -6.32 19.52 15.77
CA GLN A 32 -6.37 20.75 14.99
C GLN A 32 -5.08 20.99 14.20
N PHE A 33 -3.90 20.64 14.73
CA PHE A 33 -2.64 20.83 13.99
C PHE A 33 -2.59 19.97 12.72
N ILE A 34 -3.10 18.74 12.79
CA ILE A 34 -3.16 17.85 11.62
C ILE A 34 -4.19 18.38 10.63
N ARG A 35 -5.33 18.87 11.12
CA ARG A 35 -6.34 19.54 10.29
C ARG A 35 -5.76 20.78 9.59
N ASP A 36 -4.94 21.58 10.26
CA ASP A 36 -4.31 22.76 9.66
C ASP A 36 -3.34 22.39 8.55
N TRP A 37 -2.62 21.27 8.67
CA TRP A 37 -1.80 20.72 7.58
C TRP A 37 -2.65 20.27 6.39
N GLU A 38 -3.75 19.57 6.65
CA GLU A 38 -4.68 19.09 5.62
C GLU A 38 -5.49 20.22 4.95
N ASN A 39 -5.65 21.38 5.60
CA ASN A 39 -6.28 22.56 5.00
C ASN A 39 -5.27 23.50 4.33
N GLY A 40 -3.96 23.19 4.39
CA GLY A 40 -2.91 24.05 3.86
C GLY A 40 -2.72 25.36 4.64
N ILE A 41 -3.29 25.47 5.84
CA ILE A 41 -3.10 26.60 6.77
C ILE A 41 -1.65 26.61 7.27
N SER A 42 -1.10 25.41 7.51
CA SER A 42 0.31 25.22 7.82
C SER A 42 0.86 24.01 7.09
N SER A 43 2.16 23.74 7.21
CA SER A 43 2.79 22.57 6.58
C SER A 43 3.72 21.87 7.57
N PRO A 44 3.79 20.53 7.54
CA PRO A 44 4.77 19.79 8.32
C PRO A 44 6.19 20.14 7.85
N SER A 45 7.13 20.14 8.79
CA SER A 45 8.55 20.19 8.45
C SER A 45 9.00 18.86 7.82
N PHE A 46 10.14 18.87 7.11
CA PHE A 46 10.64 17.65 6.46
C PHE A 46 10.78 16.44 7.42
N PRO A 47 11.34 16.57 8.63
CA PRO A 47 11.38 15.45 9.58
C PRO A 47 10.00 14.98 10.07
N GLN A 48 9.00 15.88 10.11
CA GLN A 48 7.62 15.50 10.43
C GLN A 48 6.97 14.77 9.27
N LEU A 49 7.26 15.19 8.04
CA LEU A 49 6.81 14.52 6.83
C LEU A 49 7.39 13.10 6.72
N GLU A 50 8.67 12.91 7.03
CA GLU A 50 9.28 11.57 7.08
C GLU A 50 8.61 10.68 8.12
N LYS A 51 8.21 11.23 9.27
CA LYS A 51 7.45 10.47 10.27
C LYS A 51 6.07 10.08 9.76
N LEU A 52 5.38 10.98 9.06
CA LEU A 52 4.10 10.69 8.40
C LEU A 52 4.25 9.59 7.36
N ALA A 53 5.25 9.71 6.48
CA ALA A 53 5.61 8.72 5.47
C ALA A 53 5.78 7.32 6.09
N ASN A 54 6.58 7.22 7.15
CA ASN A 54 6.83 5.98 7.88
C ASN A 54 5.59 5.43 8.59
N LYS A 55 4.73 6.31 9.12
CA LYS A 55 3.47 5.93 9.79
C LYS A 55 2.44 5.40 8.78
N TYR A 56 2.32 6.06 7.63
CA TYR A 56 1.41 5.70 6.55
C TYR A 56 1.92 4.56 5.68
N LYS A 57 3.18 4.15 5.86
CA LYS A 57 3.86 3.14 5.03
C LYS A 57 3.91 3.55 3.56
N ARG A 58 4.17 4.84 3.32
CA ARG A 58 4.20 5.47 2.00
C ARG A 58 5.52 6.22 1.82
N PRO A 59 6.08 6.30 0.59
CA PRO A 59 7.32 7.03 0.35
C PRO A 59 7.12 8.54 0.53
N THR A 60 8.10 9.23 1.11
CA THR A 60 8.04 10.69 1.34
C THR A 60 7.85 11.49 0.04
N ALA A 61 8.39 11.00 -1.08
CA ALA A 61 8.23 11.62 -2.39
C ALA A 61 6.76 11.78 -2.82
N LEU A 62 5.87 10.91 -2.33
CA LEU A 62 4.44 10.93 -2.66
C LEU A 62 3.76 12.25 -2.25
N PHE A 63 4.16 12.86 -1.12
CA PHE A 63 3.58 14.12 -0.64
C PHE A 63 3.90 15.35 -1.50
N PHE A 64 4.80 15.19 -2.48
CA PHE A 64 5.16 16.22 -3.44
C PHE A 64 4.45 16.04 -4.78
N PHE A 65 3.53 15.08 -4.90
CA PHE A 65 2.75 14.88 -6.10
C PHE A 65 1.70 16.00 -6.27
N PRO A 66 1.40 16.38 -7.53
CA PRO A 66 0.39 17.41 -7.80
C PRO A 66 -1.03 16.94 -7.45
N GLU A 67 -1.30 15.65 -7.56
CA GLU A 67 -2.61 15.04 -7.31
C GLU A 67 -2.47 13.61 -6.77
N PRO A 68 -3.45 13.12 -5.98
CA PRO A 68 -3.41 11.77 -5.45
C PRO A 68 -3.29 10.72 -6.55
N PRO A 69 -2.35 9.76 -6.45
CA PRO A 69 -2.27 8.69 -7.43
C PRO A 69 -3.50 7.79 -7.34
N GLU A 70 -3.95 7.29 -8.49
CA GLU A 70 -5.01 6.29 -8.55
C GLU A 70 -4.47 4.96 -8.00
N GLU A 71 -4.93 4.57 -6.82
CA GLU A 71 -4.63 3.25 -6.28
C GLU A 71 -5.58 2.23 -6.88
N MET A 72 -5.02 1.35 -7.73
CA MET A 72 -5.70 0.11 -8.07
C MET A 72 -5.84 -0.70 -6.78
N LEU A 73 -7.05 -0.72 -6.22
CA LEU A 73 -7.43 -1.68 -5.19
C LEU A 73 -7.18 -3.06 -5.79
N ILE A 74 -6.06 -3.68 -5.40
CA ILE A 74 -5.83 -5.05 -5.80
C ILE A 74 -6.84 -5.86 -5.01
N SER A 75 -7.99 -6.13 -5.63
CA SER A 75 -9.03 -7.01 -5.11
C SER A 75 -8.50 -8.45 -5.17
N GLN A 76 -7.40 -8.70 -4.49
CA GLN A 76 -6.81 -10.01 -4.41
C GLN A 76 -7.53 -10.74 -3.28
N SER A 77 -8.59 -11.44 -3.67
CA SER A 77 -8.93 -12.72 -3.04
C SER A 77 -7.74 -13.67 -3.19
N PHE A 78 -6.67 -13.46 -2.42
CA PHE A 78 -5.54 -14.38 -2.30
C PHE A 78 -5.90 -15.65 -1.51
N ARG A 79 -7.19 -15.95 -1.37
CA ARG A 79 -7.71 -17.10 -0.65
C ARG A 79 -8.76 -17.83 -1.47
N THR A 80 -8.43 -18.13 -2.71
CA THR A 80 -9.05 -19.24 -3.42
C THR A 80 -8.03 -19.80 -4.37
N LEU A 81 -7.55 -21.01 -4.07
CA LEU A 81 -7.10 -21.90 -5.14
C LEU A 81 -8.33 -22.04 -6.07
N PRO A 82 -8.21 -21.85 -7.39
CA PRO A 82 -9.26 -22.30 -8.27
C PRO A 82 -9.42 -23.81 -8.03
N GLU A 83 -10.62 -24.23 -7.66
CA GLU A 83 -11.03 -25.64 -7.58
C GLU A 83 -11.18 -26.19 -9.02
N GLN A 84 -10.16 -25.99 -9.85
CA GLN A 84 -10.16 -26.44 -11.23
C GLN A 84 -8.96 -27.36 -11.43
N GLU A 85 -9.28 -28.60 -11.11
CA GLU A 85 -8.85 -29.80 -11.81
C GLU A 85 -7.40 -30.20 -11.55
N GLU A 86 -7.25 -31.04 -10.51
CA GLU A 86 -6.30 -32.13 -10.49
C GLU A 86 -6.55 -33.04 -11.72
N SER A 87 -6.19 -32.56 -12.91
CA SER A 87 -6.24 -33.37 -14.12
C SER A 87 -5.14 -34.42 -14.01
N TYR A 88 -5.53 -35.59 -13.51
CA TYR A 88 -4.92 -36.91 -13.70
C TYR A 88 -3.51 -36.87 -14.30
N ILE A 89 -2.49 -36.88 -13.45
CA ILE A 89 -1.16 -37.31 -13.89
C ILE A 89 -1.28 -38.79 -14.23
N GLN A 90 -1.50 -39.10 -15.52
CA GLN A 90 -1.52 -40.48 -15.98
C GLN A 90 -0.13 -41.10 -15.79
N PRO A 91 0.02 -42.22 -15.06
CA PRO A 91 1.33 -42.83 -14.78
C PRO A 91 2.04 -43.48 -15.99
N SER A 92 1.58 -43.26 -17.22
CA SER A 92 1.95 -44.06 -18.39
C SER A 92 2.87 -43.35 -19.38
N LEU A 93 3.90 -42.65 -18.90
CA LEU A 93 5.05 -42.24 -19.74
C LEU A 93 6.36 -42.65 -19.10
N ARG A 94 6.55 -43.97 -18.94
CA ARG A 94 7.88 -44.58 -18.94
C ARG A 94 7.84 -45.88 -19.75
N HIS A 95 7.47 -45.77 -21.03
CA HIS A 95 7.76 -46.83 -21.99
C HIS A 95 9.16 -46.61 -22.54
N GLY A 96 10.10 -47.37 -21.99
CA GLY A 96 11.33 -47.74 -22.65
C GLY A 96 11.40 -49.26 -22.65
N ASN A 97 10.51 -49.90 -23.41
CA ASN A 97 10.71 -51.28 -23.83
C ASN A 97 11.83 -51.25 -24.88
N ALA A 98 13.02 -51.71 -24.47
CA ALA A 98 14.03 -52.18 -25.41
C ALA A 98 14.06 -53.71 -25.27
N ASN A 99 13.75 -54.35 -26.39
CA ASN A 99 13.67 -55.78 -26.64
C ASN A 99 14.65 -56.68 -25.86
N GLU A 100 14.06 -57.78 -25.44
CA GLU A 100 14.60 -59.11 -25.17
C GLU A 100 15.52 -59.68 -26.30
N LEU A 101 16.45 -60.57 -25.89
CA LEU A 101 17.21 -61.62 -26.64
C LEU A 101 18.55 -61.25 -27.32
N VAL A 102 19.68 -61.73 -26.77
CA VAL A 102 20.34 -63.04 -27.06
C VAL A 102 21.32 -63.41 -25.95
#